data_AF-A0A7D6JCN1-F1
#
_entry.id   AF-A0A7D6JCN1-F1
#
_cell.length_a   1.000
_cell.length_b   1.000
_cell.length_c   1.000
_cell.angle_alpha   90.00
_cell.angle_beta   90.00
_cell.angle_gamma   90.00
#
_symmetry.space_group_name_H-M   'P 1'
#
loop_
_entity.id
_entity.type
_entity.pdbx_description
1 polymer ?
#
loop_
_entity_poly.entity_id
_entity_poly.type
_entity_poly.pdbx_seq_one_letter_code
_entity_poly.pdbx_strand_id
1 'polypeptide(L)'
;MFRKVLVVVGTAALVAASITAVPASAATKVSNGVACAKSGATTKVSGSSYKCAKNPLVKNAKLTWLSIDCLNTAAVYTKALANLPKIKAATDATIAKLDADIAKQTIEVEKANKLIPEYQAKIATINTALTTLKADTANLVKNKATIDKYSAAVRSYEAAIKAYSTVGKQGERSEKAKAQALAQYENSKTDIDSTLGMAQLICAKGF
;
A
#
# COMPACT_ATOMS: atom_id res chain seq x y z
N MET A 1 -46.25 29.12 -25.01
CA MET A 1 -47.71 29.35 -24.98
C MET A 1 -48.26 28.76 -23.70
N PHE A 2 -48.94 29.60 -22.94
CA PHE A 2 -49.52 29.35 -21.61
C PHE A 2 -50.78 28.49 -21.67
N ARG A 3 -51.04 27.76 -20.56
CA ARG A 3 -52.36 27.54 -19.88
C ARG A 3 -52.18 26.38 -18.88
N LYS A 4 -52.56 26.39 -17.60
CA LYS A 4 -53.56 27.13 -16.79
C LYS A 4 -53.06 27.13 -15.32
N VAL A 5 -52.97 28.26 -14.63
CA VAL A 5 -53.88 28.77 -13.58
C VAL A 5 -54.33 27.73 -12.55
N LEU A 6 -53.95 27.94 -11.28
CA LEU A 6 -54.86 27.94 -10.12
C LEU A 6 -54.23 28.71 -8.95
N VAL A 7 -54.90 29.81 -8.61
CA VAL A 7 -54.74 30.62 -7.40
C VAL A 7 -55.61 29.99 -6.32
N VAL A 8 -55.07 29.78 -5.11
CA VAL A 8 -55.88 29.73 -3.88
C VAL A 8 -55.17 30.53 -2.80
N VAL A 9 -55.91 31.51 -2.32
CA VAL A 9 -55.65 32.42 -1.20
C VAL A 9 -55.83 31.65 0.12
N GLY A 10 -54.91 31.84 1.06
CA GLY A 10 -55.00 31.36 2.43
C GLY A 10 -54.40 32.37 3.39
N THR A 11 -55.23 32.86 4.30
CA THR A 11 -55.10 34.05 5.16
C THR A 11 -53.96 34.06 6.18
N ALA A 12 -53.44 35.29 6.33
CA ALA A 12 -52.74 35.90 7.46
C ALA A 12 -52.72 35.18 8.83
N ALA A 13 -51.52 35.10 9.40
CA ALA A 13 -51.30 35.32 10.83
C ALA A 13 -50.14 36.33 10.99
N LEU A 14 -50.47 37.52 11.49
CA LEU A 14 -49.48 38.46 12.01
C LEU A 14 -48.86 37.87 13.29
N VAL A 15 -47.52 37.89 13.37
CA VAL A 15 -46.83 38.03 14.65
C VAL A 15 -45.90 39.24 14.51
N ALA A 16 -46.37 40.37 15.02
CA ALA A 16 -45.53 41.50 15.34
C ALA A 16 -44.96 41.26 16.75
N ALA A 17 -43.64 41.12 16.88
CA ALA A 17 -42.93 41.36 18.14
C ALA A 17 -41.42 41.55 17.91
N SER A 18 -40.97 42.76 18.21
CA SER A 18 -39.60 43.18 18.56
C SER A 18 -38.48 42.91 17.56
N ILE A 19 -38.29 43.87 16.66
CA ILE A 19 -36.94 44.38 16.35
C ILE A 19 -36.31 44.87 17.66
N THR A 20 -35.64 43.97 18.39
CA THR A 20 -34.50 44.43 19.18
C THR A 20 -33.42 44.76 18.16
N ALA A 21 -33.07 46.04 18.08
CA ALA A 21 -31.86 46.47 17.41
C ALA A 21 -30.68 45.76 18.10
N VAL A 22 -30.34 44.57 17.62
CA VAL A 22 -29.01 44.02 17.83
C VAL A 22 -28.09 45.02 17.12
N PRO A 23 -27.09 45.62 17.81
CA PRO A 23 -26.19 46.54 17.17
C PRO A 23 -25.65 45.87 15.91
N ALA A 24 -25.56 46.64 14.83
CA ALA A 24 -24.86 46.30 13.61
C ALA A 24 -23.37 46.04 13.95
N SER A 25 -23.13 44.91 14.60
CA SER A 25 -21.82 44.29 14.68
C SER A 25 -21.53 43.96 13.24
N ALA A 26 -20.58 44.68 12.63
CA ALA A 26 -20.05 44.38 11.31
C ALA A 26 -20.05 42.87 11.16
N ALA A 27 -20.96 42.32 10.33
CA ALA A 27 -21.12 40.88 10.22
C ALA A 27 -19.77 40.35 9.75
N THR A 28 -18.96 39.85 10.68
CA THR A 28 -17.62 39.35 10.41
C THR A 28 -17.80 38.33 9.30
N LYS A 29 -17.27 38.63 8.11
CA LYS A 29 -17.40 37.75 6.95
C LYS A 29 -17.07 36.33 7.41
N VAL A 30 -18.04 35.43 7.32
CA VAL A 30 -17.82 34.03 7.65
C VAL A 30 -16.93 33.48 6.55
N SER A 31 -15.69 33.17 6.92
CA SER A 31 -14.71 32.51 6.08
C SER A 31 -13.84 31.61 6.95
N ASN A 32 -13.03 30.77 6.32
CA ASN A 32 -12.10 29.90 7.02
C ASN A 32 -11.18 30.70 7.95
N GLY A 33 -11.08 30.28 9.21
CA GLY A 33 -10.22 30.89 10.23
C GLY A 33 -10.82 32.09 10.97
N VAL A 34 -12.00 32.58 10.59
CA VAL A 34 -12.67 33.67 11.32
C VAL A 34 -13.26 33.16 12.62
N ALA A 35 -13.02 33.86 13.73
CA ALA A 35 -13.49 33.45 15.05
C ALA A 35 -15.02 33.28 15.10
N CYS A 36 -15.47 32.30 15.89
CA CYS A 36 -16.89 32.05 16.11
C CYS A 36 -17.14 31.67 17.57
N ALA A 37 -18.31 32.03 18.09
CA ALA A 37 -18.59 31.93 19.52
C ALA A 37 -19.15 30.56 19.94
N LYS A 38 -19.93 29.89 19.07
CA LYS A 38 -20.71 28.69 19.42
C LYS A 38 -20.26 27.49 18.61
N SER A 39 -19.54 26.57 19.26
CA SER A 39 -19.15 25.29 18.67
C SER A 39 -20.35 24.56 18.06
N GLY A 40 -20.18 24.03 16.86
CA GLY A 40 -21.21 23.30 16.13
C GLY A 40 -22.22 24.18 15.40
N ALA A 41 -22.20 25.50 15.58
CA ALA A 41 -23.02 26.41 14.78
C ALA A 41 -22.70 26.25 13.29
N THR A 42 -23.73 26.28 12.45
CA THR A 42 -23.59 26.18 11.00
C THR A 42 -24.18 27.41 10.33
N THR A 43 -23.63 27.78 9.17
CA THR A 43 -24.15 28.87 8.34
C THR A 43 -23.76 28.63 6.89
N LYS A 44 -24.40 29.34 5.96
CA LYS A 44 -24.11 29.28 4.53
C LYS A 44 -23.78 30.67 4.03
N VAL A 45 -22.65 30.82 3.36
CA VAL A 45 -22.21 32.08 2.74
C VAL A 45 -21.80 31.80 1.31
N SER A 46 -22.41 32.54 0.37
CA SER A 46 -22.08 32.46 -1.07
C SER A 46 -22.09 31.05 -1.65
N GLY A 47 -23.02 30.19 -1.20
CA GLY A 47 -23.13 28.81 -1.69
C GLY A 47 -22.37 27.77 -0.85
N SER A 48 -21.36 28.19 -0.09
CA SER A 48 -20.52 27.32 0.73
C SER A 48 -21.06 27.18 2.16
N SER A 49 -21.02 25.95 2.69
CA SER A 49 -21.43 25.65 4.07
C SER A 49 -20.24 25.73 5.02
N TYR A 50 -20.46 26.36 6.17
CA TYR A 50 -19.46 26.55 7.22
C TYR A 50 -19.98 25.99 8.55
N LYS A 51 -19.04 25.50 9.37
CA LYS A 51 -19.28 25.06 10.75
C LYS A 51 -18.26 25.72 11.67
N CYS A 52 -18.74 26.24 12.79
CA CYS A 52 -17.90 26.74 13.87
C CYS A 52 -17.27 25.55 14.60
N ALA A 53 -15.97 25.34 14.45
CA ALA A 53 -15.25 24.21 15.02
C ALA A 53 -13.78 24.55 15.26
N LYS A 54 -13.07 23.67 15.96
CA LYS A 54 -11.61 23.73 16.06
C LYS A 54 -11.01 23.14 14.78
N ASN A 55 -10.00 23.81 14.22
CA ASN A 55 -9.29 23.29 13.05
C ASN A 55 -8.50 22.01 13.43
N PRO A 56 -8.83 20.84 12.84
CA PRO A 56 -8.15 19.59 13.17
C PRO A 56 -6.65 19.57 12.80
N LEU A 57 -6.21 20.46 11.92
CA LEU A 57 -4.82 20.59 11.49
C LEU A 57 -3.95 21.40 12.47
N VAL A 58 -4.57 22.12 13.42
CA VAL A 58 -3.85 23.01 14.35
C VAL A 58 -4.01 22.52 15.78
N LYS A 59 -2.89 22.19 16.42
CA LYS A 59 -2.88 21.80 17.83
C LYS A 59 -3.39 22.96 18.69
N ASN A 60 -4.30 22.66 19.63
CA ASN A 60 -4.92 23.66 20.51
C ASN A 60 -5.67 24.78 19.78
N ALA A 61 -6.26 24.49 18.61
CA ALA A 61 -7.02 25.48 17.85
C ALA A 61 -8.15 26.15 18.65
N LYS A 62 -8.34 27.45 18.41
CA LYS A 62 -9.52 28.21 18.83
C LYS A 62 -10.72 27.84 17.94
N LEU A 63 -11.93 28.21 18.37
CA LEU A 63 -13.14 28.06 17.56
C LEU A 63 -13.14 29.08 16.42
N THR A 64 -13.19 28.57 15.19
CA THR A 64 -13.29 29.37 13.97
C THR A 64 -14.32 28.78 13.03
N TRP A 65 -14.86 29.59 12.13
CA TRP A 65 -15.60 29.11 10.98
C TRP A 65 -14.67 28.32 10.07
N LEU A 66 -15.11 27.13 9.67
CA LEU A 66 -14.41 26.25 8.74
C LEU A 66 -15.42 25.70 7.74
N SER A 67 -15.06 25.71 6.47
CA SER A 67 -15.86 25.10 5.42
C SER A 67 -16.00 23.61 5.69
N ILE A 68 -17.12 23.03 5.26
CA ILE A 68 -17.32 21.58 5.39
C ILE A 68 -16.22 20.81 4.65
N ASP A 69 -15.74 21.32 3.51
CA ASP A 69 -14.63 20.72 2.77
C ASP A 69 -13.31 20.73 3.56
N CYS A 70 -13.01 21.83 4.26
CA CYS A 70 -11.85 21.88 5.16
C CYS A 70 -11.95 20.79 6.24
N LEU A 71 -13.11 20.66 6.89
CA LEU A 71 -13.31 19.67 7.94
C LEU A 71 -13.18 18.23 7.41
N ASN A 72 -13.74 17.96 6.23
CA ASN A 72 -13.69 16.64 5.61
C ASN A 72 -12.26 16.27 5.21
N THR A 73 -11.55 17.15 4.50
CA THR A 73 -10.18 16.89 4.06
C THR A 73 -9.21 16.78 5.24
N ALA A 74 -9.37 17.61 6.28
CA ALA A 74 -8.59 17.49 7.50
C ALA A 74 -8.87 16.18 8.25
N ALA A 75 -10.11 15.69 8.25
CA ALA A 75 -10.46 14.39 8.81
C ALA A 75 -9.83 13.23 8.02
N VAL A 76 -9.77 13.32 6.69
CA VAL A 76 -9.07 12.34 5.85
C VAL A 76 -7.57 12.32 6.17
N TYR A 77 -6.92 13.49 6.19
CA TYR A 77 -5.50 13.62 6.54
C TYR A 77 -5.19 13.01 7.91
N THR A 78 -5.92 13.41 8.95
CA THR A 78 -5.66 12.94 10.33
C THR A 78 -5.86 11.44 10.49
N LYS A 79 -6.85 10.84 9.81
CA LYS A 79 -7.04 9.39 9.77
C LYS A 79 -5.88 8.69 9.06
N ALA A 80 -5.44 9.21 7.92
CA ALA A 80 -4.32 8.65 7.17
C ALA A 80 -3.02 8.71 8.00
N LEU A 81 -2.74 9.86 8.63
CA LEU A 81 -1.62 10.04 9.54
C LEU A 81 -1.66 9.05 10.72
N ALA A 82 -2.83 8.82 11.32
CA ALA A 82 -2.98 7.86 12.41
C ALA A 82 -2.82 6.39 11.96
N ASN A 83 -3.07 6.09 10.68
CA ASN A 83 -2.86 4.77 10.11
C ASN A 83 -1.43 4.52 9.64
N LEU A 84 -0.65 5.57 9.35
CA LEU A 84 0.73 5.45 8.86
C LEU A 84 1.64 4.57 9.75
N PRO A 85 1.60 4.65 11.11
CA PRO A 85 2.36 3.75 11.96
C PRO A 85 1.95 2.27 11.83
N LYS A 86 0.65 2.01 11.59
CA LYS A 86 0.15 0.63 11.38
C LYS A 86 0.62 0.07 10.06
N ILE A 87 0.60 0.90 9.00
CA ILE A 87 1.17 0.54 7.69
C ILE A 87 2.65 0.23 7.85
N LYS A 88 3.41 1.09 8.55
CA LYS A 88 4.83 0.86 8.82
C LYS A 88 5.08 -0.47 9.52
N ALA A 89 4.34 -0.76 10.60
CA ALA A 89 4.48 -2.01 11.35
C ALA A 89 4.19 -3.25 10.48
N ALA A 90 3.16 -3.19 9.63
CA ALA A 90 2.84 -4.26 8.69
C ALA A 90 3.93 -4.44 7.61
N THR A 91 4.46 -3.34 7.08
CA THR A 91 5.59 -3.33 6.14
C THR A 91 6.84 -3.93 6.77
N ASP A 92 7.24 -3.47 7.97
CA ASP A 92 8.41 -3.97 8.70
C ASP A 92 8.28 -5.49 8.97
N ALA A 93 7.09 -5.95 9.39
CA ALA A 93 6.83 -7.38 9.62
C ALA A 93 6.92 -8.21 8.33
N THR A 94 6.51 -7.64 7.19
CA THR A 94 6.63 -8.28 5.88
C THR A 94 8.09 -8.36 5.44
N ILE A 95 8.84 -7.27 5.61
CA ILE A 95 10.27 -7.20 5.30
C ILE A 95 11.05 -8.22 6.14
N ALA A 96 10.76 -8.32 7.44
CA ALA A 96 11.44 -9.28 8.32
C ALA A 96 11.25 -10.74 7.86
N LYS A 97 10.04 -11.09 7.36
CA LYS A 97 9.79 -12.41 6.78
C LYS A 97 10.57 -12.62 5.49
N LEU A 98 10.56 -11.63 4.59
CA LEU A 98 11.31 -11.68 3.34
C LEU A 98 12.82 -11.81 3.60
N ASP A 99 13.37 -11.09 4.57
CA ASP A 99 14.79 -11.18 4.93
C ASP A 99 15.18 -12.56 5.45
N ALA A 100 14.31 -13.19 6.27
CA ALA A 100 14.52 -14.55 6.73
C ALA A 100 14.49 -15.56 5.58
N ASP A 101 13.59 -15.38 4.61
CA ASP A 101 13.49 -16.25 3.43
C ASP A 101 14.65 -16.06 2.46
N ILE A 102 15.11 -14.82 2.26
CA ILE A 102 16.30 -14.49 1.47
C ILE A 102 17.53 -15.19 2.09
N ALA A 103 17.74 -15.07 3.40
CA ALA A 103 18.88 -15.70 4.07
C ALA A 103 18.89 -17.22 3.89
N LYS A 104 17.73 -17.88 4.00
CA LYS A 104 17.60 -19.33 3.72
C LYS A 104 17.92 -19.66 2.27
N GLN A 105 17.42 -18.86 1.32
CA GLN A 105 17.67 -19.05 -0.10
C GLN A 105 19.15 -18.87 -0.44
N THR A 106 19.84 -17.90 0.15
CA THR A 106 21.29 -17.72 -0.02
C THR A 106 22.07 -18.98 0.38
N ILE A 107 21.73 -19.58 1.53
CA ILE A 107 22.37 -20.84 1.98
C ILE A 107 22.11 -21.98 0.98
N GLU A 108 20.88 -22.12 0.47
CA GLU A 108 20.57 -23.15 -0.52
C GLU A 108 21.25 -22.91 -1.87
N VAL A 109 21.44 -21.65 -2.28
CA VAL A 109 22.24 -21.28 -3.47
C VAL A 109 23.71 -21.63 -3.27
N GLU A 110 24.28 -21.35 -2.11
CA GLU A 110 25.66 -21.75 -1.81
C GLU A 110 25.84 -23.26 -1.83
N LYS A 111 24.88 -24.03 -1.31
CA LYS A 111 24.86 -25.49 -1.41
C LYS A 111 24.77 -25.95 -2.87
N ALA A 112 23.87 -25.35 -3.66
CA ALA A 112 23.73 -25.64 -5.08
C ALA A 112 25.05 -25.41 -5.84
N ASN A 113 25.72 -24.29 -5.58
CA ASN A 113 27.00 -23.93 -6.21
C ASN A 113 28.12 -24.94 -5.91
N LYS A 114 28.06 -25.65 -4.78
CA LYS A 114 29.00 -26.72 -4.44
C LYS A 114 28.60 -28.09 -5.01
N LEU A 115 27.32 -28.44 -4.92
CA LEU A 115 26.83 -29.78 -5.31
C LEU A 115 26.70 -29.96 -6.82
N ILE A 116 26.34 -28.92 -7.56
CA ILE A 116 26.24 -28.98 -9.03
C ILE A 116 27.54 -29.45 -9.67
N PRO A 117 28.72 -28.83 -9.42
CA PRO A 117 29.98 -29.29 -10.01
C PRO A 117 30.38 -30.69 -9.52
N GLU A 118 30.08 -31.05 -8.27
CA GLU A 118 30.33 -32.40 -7.75
C GLU A 118 29.50 -33.45 -8.51
N TYR A 119 28.22 -33.18 -8.74
CA TYR A 119 27.35 -34.07 -9.51
C TYR A 119 27.74 -34.13 -10.98
N GLN A 120 28.15 -33.01 -11.58
CA GLN A 120 28.70 -33.00 -12.95
C GLN A 120 29.95 -33.88 -13.05
N ALA A 121 30.86 -33.80 -12.08
CA ALA A 121 32.05 -34.66 -12.05
C ALA A 121 31.68 -36.15 -11.90
N LYS A 122 30.72 -36.49 -11.02
CA LYS A 122 30.22 -37.88 -10.89
C LYS A 122 29.57 -38.39 -12.17
N ILE A 123 28.77 -37.57 -12.83
CA ILE A 123 28.16 -37.91 -14.13
C ILE A 123 29.25 -38.17 -15.18
N ALA A 124 30.28 -37.33 -15.27
CA ALA A 124 31.39 -37.52 -16.22
C ALA A 124 32.13 -38.86 -16.00
N THR A 125 32.42 -39.20 -14.73
CA THR A 125 33.03 -40.48 -14.35
C THR A 125 32.13 -41.67 -14.70
N ILE A 126 30.84 -41.61 -14.38
CA ILE A 126 29.89 -42.68 -14.68
C ILE A 126 29.70 -42.85 -16.19
N ASN A 127 29.63 -41.75 -16.94
CA ASN A 127 29.50 -41.79 -18.40
C ASN A 127 30.74 -42.40 -19.07
N THR A 128 31.94 -42.13 -18.53
CA THR A 128 33.17 -42.78 -19.00
C THR A 128 33.09 -44.29 -18.80
N ALA A 129 32.68 -44.75 -17.61
CA ALA A 129 32.50 -46.16 -17.32
C ALA A 129 31.40 -46.81 -18.18
N LEU A 130 30.29 -46.11 -18.41
CA LEU A 130 29.21 -46.56 -19.30
C LEU A 130 29.69 -46.75 -20.74
N THR A 131 30.53 -45.85 -21.25
CA THR A 131 31.11 -45.98 -22.60
C THR A 131 31.95 -47.25 -22.72
N THR A 132 32.83 -47.52 -21.74
CA THR A 132 33.65 -48.75 -21.71
C THR A 132 32.79 -50.01 -21.63
N LEU A 133 31.79 -50.05 -20.74
CA LEU A 133 30.91 -51.21 -20.56
C LEU A 133 30.04 -51.51 -21.79
N LYS A 134 29.62 -50.47 -22.52
CA LYS A 134 28.83 -50.61 -23.76
C LYS A 134 29.68 -51.03 -24.96
N ALA A 135 30.96 -50.67 -24.97
CA ALA A 135 31.90 -51.08 -26.02
C ALA A 135 32.33 -52.56 -25.90
N ASP A 136 32.27 -53.14 -24.69
CA ASP A 136 32.51 -54.57 -24.46
C ASP A 136 31.31 -55.42 -24.91
N THR A 137 31.21 -55.62 -26.23
CA THR A 137 30.13 -56.40 -26.86
C THR A 137 30.13 -57.86 -26.43
N ALA A 138 31.30 -58.43 -26.10
CA ALA A 138 31.44 -59.81 -25.66
C ALA A 138 30.80 -60.07 -24.29
N ASN A 139 30.83 -59.09 -23.38
CA ASN A 139 30.21 -59.21 -22.05
C ASN A 139 28.92 -58.40 -21.88
N LEU A 140 28.32 -57.91 -22.97
CA LEU A 140 27.18 -57.00 -22.91
C LEU A 140 26.01 -57.52 -22.07
N VAL A 141 25.68 -58.82 -22.19
CA VAL A 141 24.62 -59.47 -21.40
C VAL A 141 24.95 -59.49 -19.91
N LYS A 142 26.21 -59.74 -19.54
CA LYS A 142 26.68 -59.73 -18.15
C LYS A 142 26.72 -58.31 -17.57
N ASN A 143 27.12 -57.34 -18.39
CA ASN A 143 27.27 -55.94 -18.01
C ASN A 143 25.91 -55.20 -17.91
N LYS A 144 24.83 -55.78 -18.44
CA LYS A 144 23.51 -55.13 -18.52
C LYS A 144 23.03 -54.55 -17.18
N ALA A 145 23.10 -55.32 -16.10
CA ALA A 145 22.64 -54.85 -14.78
C ALA A 145 23.46 -53.64 -14.28
N THR A 146 24.77 -53.64 -14.52
CA THR A 146 25.65 -52.52 -14.18
C THR A 146 25.35 -51.29 -15.03
N ILE A 147 25.14 -51.47 -16.34
CA ILE A 147 24.76 -50.38 -17.27
C ILE A 147 23.45 -49.73 -16.84
N ASP A 148 22.44 -50.53 -16.48
CA ASP A 148 21.13 -50.03 -16.05
C ASP A 148 21.26 -49.24 -14.73
N LYS A 149 22.04 -49.75 -13.76
CA LYS A 149 22.32 -49.07 -12.49
C LYS A 149 23.02 -47.72 -12.68
N TYR A 150 24.06 -47.68 -13.53
CA TYR A 150 24.80 -46.45 -13.82
C TYR A 150 23.94 -45.45 -14.60
N SER A 151 23.13 -45.91 -15.54
CA SER A 151 22.20 -45.05 -16.28
C SER A 151 21.14 -44.43 -15.36
N ALA A 152 20.63 -45.21 -14.39
CA ALA A 152 19.72 -44.70 -13.36
C ALA A 152 20.39 -43.66 -12.45
N ALA A 153 21.64 -43.89 -12.06
CA ALA A 153 22.41 -42.95 -11.25
C ALA A 153 22.63 -41.61 -11.98
N VAL A 154 22.98 -41.62 -13.27
CA VAL A 154 23.11 -40.39 -14.08
C VAL A 154 21.81 -39.60 -14.08
N ARG A 155 20.67 -40.25 -14.35
CA ARG A 155 19.34 -39.59 -14.33
C ARG A 155 19.02 -38.97 -12.98
N SER A 156 19.41 -39.62 -11.88
CA SER A 156 19.22 -39.09 -10.52
C SER A 156 20.04 -37.82 -10.28
N TYR A 157 21.32 -37.81 -10.68
CA TYR A 157 22.17 -36.62 -10.54
C TYR A 157 21.71 -35.48 -11.46
N GLU A 158 21.28 -35.76 -12.69
CA GLU A 158 20.72 -34.75 -13.59
C GLU A 158 19.45 -34.11 -13.03
N ALA A 159 18.56 -34.92 -12.44
CA ALA A 159 17.36 -34.42 -11.77
C ALA A 159 17.73 -33.52 -10.57
N ALA A 160 18.73 -33.90 -9.79
CA ALA A 160 19.22 -33.09 -8.67
C ALA A 160 19.84 -31.75 -9.15
N ILE A 161 20.68 -31.76 -10.19
CA ILE A 161 21.24 -30.54 -10.80
C ILE A 161 20.11 -29.61 -11.27
N LYS A 162 19.10 -30.15 -11.94
CA LYS A 162 17.93 -29.37 -12.39
C LYS A 162 17.20 -28.74 -11.20
N ALA A 163 16.97 -29.48 -10.12
CA ALA A 163 16.35 -28.94 -8.91
C ALA A 163 17.16 -27.79 -8.32
N TYR A 164 18.47 -27.98 -8.11
CA TYR A 164 19.37 -26.96 -7.56
C TYR A 164 19.48 -25.70 -8.42
N SER A 165 19.41 -25.83 -9.76
CA SER A 165 19.47 -24.68 -10.68
C SER A 165 18.30 -23.69 -10.54
N THR A 166 17.18 -24.12 -9.93
CA THR A 166 15.99 -23.29 -9.77
C THR A 166 15.98 -22.46 -8.48
N VAL A 167 16.84 -22.79 -7.52
CA VAL A 167 16.89 -22.16 -6.18
C VAL A 167 17.28 -20.68 -6.26
N GLY A 168 18.24 -20.31 -7.12
CA GLY A 168 18.73 -18.94 -7.23
C GLY A 168 17.70 -17.91 -7.71
N LYS A 169 16.68 -18.34 -8.47
CA LYS A 169 15.64 -17.43 -9.00
C LYS A 169 14.65 -16.94 -7.95
N GLN A 170 14.57 -17.63 -6.80
CA GLN A 170 13.65 -17.25 -5.72
C GLN A 170 14.18 -16.07 -4.89
N GLY A 171 15.50 -15.96 -4.71
CA GLY A 171 16.14 -14.85 -3.98
C GLY A 171 15.86 -13.49 -4.60
N GLU A 172 16.10 -13.37 -5.91
CA GLU A 172 15.88 -12.12 -6.65
C GLU A 172 14.41 -11.66 -6.61
N ARG A 173 13.46 -12.61 -6.59
CA ARG A 173 12.04 -12.31 -6.44
C ARG A 173 11.72 -11.75 -5.05
N SER A 174 12.28 -12.34 -4.01
CA SER A 174 12.11 -11.90 -2.62
C SER A 174 12.71 -10.51 -2.40
N GLU A 175 13.87 -10.21 -2.98
CA GLU A 175 14.48 -8.88 -2.95
C GLU A 175 13.63 -7.82 -3.65
N LYS A 176 13.09 -8.14 -4.84
CA LYS A 176 12.15 -7.25 -5.55
C LYS A 176 10.88 -6.99 -4.73
N ALA A 177 10.33 -8.02 -4.08
CA ALA A 177 9.17 -7.86 -3.20
C ALA A 177 9.47 -6.96 -2.00
N LYS A 178 10.67 -7.07 -1.41
CA LYS A 178 11.13 -6.18 -0.33
C LYS A 178 11.23 -4.73 -0.79
N ALA A 179 11.83 -4.49 -1.95
CA ALA A 179 11.93 -3.14 -2.52
C ALA A 179 10.54 -2.53 -2.79
N GLN A 180 9.60 -3.32 -3.31
CA GLN A 180 8.22 -2.90 -3.54
C GLN A 180 7.50 -2.53 -2.24
N ALA A 181 7.66 -3.33 -1.17
CA ALA A 181 7.05 -3.05 0.13
C ALA A 181 7.55 -1.73 0.72
N LEU A 182 8.85 -1.44 0.60
CA LEU A 182 9.44 -0.16 1.00
C LEU A 182 8.90 1.01 0.17
N ALA A 183 8.84 0.85 -1.15
CA ALA A 183 8.32 1.88 -2.05
C ALA A 183 6.85 2.22 -1.75
N GLN A 184 6.00 1.22 -1.47
CA GLN A 184 4.59 1.46 -1.11
C GLN A 184 4.45 2.27 0.20
N TYR A 185 5.32 2.02 1.17
CA TYR A 185 5.32 2.80 2.41
C TYR A 185 5.74 4.26 2.17
N GLU A 186 6.78 4.49 1.38
CA GLU A 186 7.23 5.85 1.04
C GLU A 186 6.20 6.61 0.18
N ASN A 187 5.53 5.92 -0.74
CA ASN A 187 4.40 6.49 -1.48
C ASN A 187 3.26 6.89 -0.54
N SER A 188 2.94 6.06 0.45
CA SER A 188 1.90 6.39 1.45
C SER A 188 2.25 7.65 2.25
N LYS A 189 3.53 7.88 2.57
CA LYS A 189 3.98 9.13 3.21
C LYS A 189 3.78 10.32 2.30
N THR A 190 4.18 10.19 1.03
CA THR A 190 4.03 11.24 0.02
C THR A 190 2.55 11.62 -0.19
N ASP A 191 1.66 10.63 -0.24
CA ASP A 191 0.22 10.85 -0.38
C ASP A 191 -0.38 11.57 0.84
N ILE A 192 0.10 11.24 2.05
CA ILE A 192 -0.30 11.92 3.28
C ILE A 192 0.16 13.38 3.28
N ASP A 193 1.39 13.66 2.85
CA ASP A 193 1.93 15.01 2.76
C ASP A 193 1.19 15.85 1.70
N SER A 194 0.86 15.24 0.56
CA SER A 194 0.01 15.87 -0.46
C SER A 194 -1.38 16.19 0.10
N THR A 195 -1.98 15.25 0.84
CA THR A 195 -3.28 15.45 1.50
C THR A 195 -3.21 16.57 2.55
N LEU A 196 -2.10 16.69 3.29
CA LEU A 196 -1.87 17.80 4.21
C LEU A 196 -1.83 19.12 3.46
N GLY A 197 -1.07 19.20 2.37
CA GLY A 197 -0.96 20.42 1.55
C GLY A 197 -2.33 20.87 1.01
N MET A 198 -3.14 19.93 0.50
CA MET A 198 -4.51 20.20 0.09
C MET A 198 -5.39 20.68 1.25
N ALA A 199 -5.31 20.00 2.41
CA ALA A 199 -6.09 20.37 3.58
C ALA A 199 -5.73 21.78 4.06
N GLN A 200 -4.44 22.12 4.11
CA GLN A 200 -3.96 23.45 4.47
C GLN A 200 -4.46 24.53 3.51
N LEU A 201 -4.41 24.29 2.20
CA LEU A 201 -4.89 25.23 1.19
C LEU A 201 -6.39 25.52 1.37
N ILE A 202 -7.20 24.45 1.46
CA ILE A 202 -8.66 24.56 1.63
C ILE A 202 -8.98 25.28 2.95
N CYS A 203 -8.35 24.88 4.05
CA CYS A 203 -8.59 25.42 5.38
C CYS A 203 -8.02 26.84 5.58
N ALA A 204 -7.12 27.33 4.72
CA ALA A 204 -6.60 28.69 4.81
C ALA A 204 -7.37 29.70 3.95
N LYS A 205 -7.78 29.31 2.74
CA LYS A 205 -8.36 30.25 1.76
C LYS A 205 -9.89 30.22 1.70
N GLY A 206 -10.53 29.09 2.02
CA GLY A 206 -11.95 28.91 1.69
C GLY A 206 -12.17 28.97 0.17
N PHE A 207 -13.32 28.50 -0.30
CA PHE A 207 -13.77 28.75 -1.67
C PHE A 207 -14.63 30.01 -1.69
#